data_AF-A0A645IA36-F1
#
_entry.id   AF-A0A645IA36-F1
#
_cell.length_a   1.000
_cell.length_b   1.000
_cell.length_c   1.000
_cell.angle_alpha   90.00
_cell.angle_beta   90.00
_cell.angle_gamma   90.00
#
_symmetry.space_group_name_H-M   'P 1'
#
loop_
_entity.id
_entity.type
_entity.pdbx_description
1 polymer ?
#
loop_
_entity_poly.entity_id
_entity_poly.type
_entity_poly.pdbx_seq_one_letter_code
_entity_poly.pdbx_strand_id
1 'polypeptide(L)'
;MIYKVIKNEMNISNIIIYSDGFENSFTSYKSMVNDIDNTLIKYNKNIFSKMKLEKNYDKELSDLSKNGCLDDISIIFVNVLL
;
A
#
# COMPACT_ATOMS: atom_id res chain seq x y z
N MET A 1 9.54 -18.51 -7.57
CA MET A 1 9.22 -17.21 -6.92
C MET A 1 10.46 -16.35 -6.99
N ILE A 2 10.42 -15.25 -7.76
CA ILE A 2 11.52 -14.28 -7.85
C ILE A 2 11.16 -13.16 -6.88
N TYR A 3 12.02 -12.88 -5.90
CA TYR A 3 11.85 -11.74 -4.99
C TYR A 3 13.08 -10.83 -5.09
N LYS A 4 12.84 -9.53 -5.10
CA LYS A 4 13.90 -8.50 -5.10
C LYS A 4 13.78 -7.71 -3.80
N VAL A 5 14.75 -7.85 -2.91
CA VAL A 5 14.84 -6.99 -1.73
C VAL A 5 15.43 -5.65 -2.20
N ILE A 6 14.58 -4.62 -2.25
CA ILE A 6 14.94 -3.31 -2.82
C ILE A 6 15.84 -2.51 -1.89
N LYS A 7 15.70 -2.70 -0.56
CA LYS A 7 16.52 -2.05 0.47
C LYS A 7 16.51 -2.85 1.77
N ASN A 8 17.68 -3.08 2.36
CA ASN A 8 17.83 -3.70 3.68
C ASN A 8 18.28 -2.61 4.65
N GLU A 9 17.33 -1.88 5.23
CA GLU A 9 17.62 -0.84 6.23
C GLU A 9 17.48 -1.43 7.64
N MET A 10 18.42 -1.11 8.52
CA MET A 10 18.27 -1.42 9.96
C MET A 10 17.27 -0.40 10.55
N ASN A 11 16.25 -0.87 11.28
CA ASN A 11 15.07 -0.13 11.79
C ASN A 11 13.87 -0.01 10.82
N ILE A 12 13.46 -1.12 10.21
CA ILE A 12 12.21 -1.17 9.43
C ILE A 12 11.01 -1.25 10.38
N SER A 13 10.17 -0.20 10.40
CA SER A 13 8.91 -0.21 11.16
C SER A 13 7.74 -0.82 10.36
N ASN A 14 7.78 -0.76 9.03
CA ASN A 14 6.73 -1.26 8.15
C ASN A 14 7.32 -1.93 6.92
N ILE A 15 6.86 -3.14 6.62
CA ILE A 15 7.13 -3.85 5.37
C ILE A 15 5.86 -3.78 4.53
N ILE A 16 5.99 -3.37 3.27
CA ILE A 16 4.87 -3.28 2.33
C ILE A 16 5.16 -4.24 1.19
N ILE A 17 4.20 -5.12 0.91
CA ILE A 17 4.27 -6.12 -0.15
C ILE A 17 3.11 -5.84 -1.09
N TYR A 18 3.36 -5.69 -2.38
CA TYR A 18 2.33 -5.36 -3.36
C TYR A 18 2.53 -6.14 -4.67
N SER A 19 1.45 -6.34 -5.42
CA SER A 19 1.49 -6.93 -6.77
C SER A 19 1.99 -5.92 -7.81
N ASP A 20 2.46 -6.42 -8.94
CA ASP A 20 2.74 -5.60 -10.13
C ASP A 20 1.49 -4.85 -10.61
N GLY A 21 0.30 -5.46 -10.51
CA GLY A 21 -0.97 -4.77 -10.77
C GLY A 21 -1.19 -3.53 -9.90
N PHE A 22 -0.74 -3.55 -8.64
CA PHE A 22 -0.75 -2.36 -7.78
C PHE A 22 0.19 -1.27 -8.32
N GLU A 23 1.45 -1.63 -8.60
CA GLU A 23 2.47 -0.69 -9.10
C GLU A 23 2.06 -0.05 -10.43
N ASN A 24 1.53 -0.86 -11.36
CA ASN A 24 1.09 -0.45 -12.68
C ASN A 24 -0.14 0.48 -12.64
N SER A 25 -0.84 0.55 -11.51
CA SER A 25 -2.00 1.44 -11.37
C SER A 25 -1.63 2.89 -11.05
N PHE A 26 -0.34 3.18 -10.88
CA PHE A 26 0.17 4.53 -10.66
C PHE A 26 0.96 5.03 -11.87
N THR A 27 0.82 6.33 -12.13
CA THR A 27 1.57 7.01 -13.19
C THR A 27 3.06 7.16 -12.91
N SER A 28 3.49 7.00 -11.65
CA SER A 28 4.89 7.10 -11.24
C SER A 28 5.14 6.39 -9.91
N TYR A 29 6.38 5.96 -9.69
CA TYR A 29 6.80 5.44 -8.39
C TYR A 29 6.55 6.42 -7.24
N LYS A 30 6.72 7.73 -7.48
CA LYS A 30 6.47 8.77 -6.47
C LYS A 30 5.00 8.86 -6.06
N SER A 31 4.07 8.75 -7.01
CA SER A 31 2.64 8.76 -6.68
C SER A 31 2.22 7.50 -5.92
N MET A 32 2.78 6.34 -6.27
CA MET A 32 2.60 5.10 -5.52
C MET A 32 3.08 5.23 -4.06
N VAL A 33 4.31 5.72 -3.85
CA VAL A 33 4.86 5.91 -2.50
C VAL A 33 4.03 6.90 -1.69
N ASN A 34 3.60 8.02 -2.30
CA ASN A 34 2.73 8.98 -1.61
C ASN A 34 1.38 8.37 -1.18
N ASP A 35 0.80 7.49 -1.99
CA ASP A 35 -0.46 6.82 -1.67
C ASP A 35 -0.30 5.85 -0.49
N ILE A 36 0.79 5.08 -0.50
CA ILE A 36 1.21 4.22 0.61
C ILE A 36 1.40 5.05 1.90
N ASP A 37 2.14 6.15 1.83
CA ASP A 37 2.43 7.01 2.98
C ASP A 37 1.13 7.62 3.54
N ASN A 38 0.24 8.10 2.67
CA ASN A 38 -1.07 8.61 3.07
C ASN A 38 -1.92 7.53 3.75
N THR A 39 -1.86 6.29 3.26
CA THR A 39 -2.53 5.12 3.85
C THR A 39 -2.00 4.85 5.25
N LEU A 40 -0.68 4.84 5.43
CA LEU A 40 -0.04 4.67 6.75
C LEU A 40 -0.39 5.82 7.71
N ILE A 41 -0.42 7.07 7.24
CA ILE A 41 -0.84 8.23 8.05
C ILE A 41 -2.29 8.08 8.50
N LYS A 42 -3.21 7.72 7.59
CA LYS A 42 -4.63 7.48 7.94
C LYS A 42 -4.78 6.36 8.98
N TYR A 43 -4.03 5.27 8.81
CA TYR A 43 -4.04 4.12 9.72
C TYR A 43 -3.53 4.49 11.12
N ASN A 44 -2.45 5.26 11.21
CA ASN A 44 -1.82 5.62 12.48
C ASN A 44 -2.42 6.85 13.18
N LYS A 45 -3.30 7.62 12.51
CA LYS A 45 -3.80 8.89 13.04
C LYS A 45 -4.68 8.74 14.28
N ASN A 46 -5.72 7.91 14.24
CA ASN A 46 -6.56 7.55 15.40
C ASN A 46 -7.46 6.34 15.08
N ILE A 47 -8.18 5.84 16.10
CA ILE A 47 -9.04 4.65 15.95
C ILE A 47 -10.14 4.84 14.90
N PHE A 48 -10.73 6.04 14.80
CA PHE A 48 -11.81 6.30 13.84
C PHE A 48 -11.30 6.36 12.40
N SER A 49 -10.14 6.98 12.17
CA SER A 49 -9.51 7.03 10.84
C SER A 49 -9.06 5.64 10.41
N LYS A 50 -8.51 4.84 11.33
CA LYS A 50 -8.16 3.44 11.09
C LYS A 50 -9.39 2.62 10.68
N MET A 51 -10.46 2.66 11.47
CA MET A 51 -11.71 1.95 11.16
C MET A 51 -12.31 2.39 9.83
N LYS A 52 -12.22 3.69 9.50
CA LYS A 52 -12.69 4.20 8.21
C LYS A 52 -11.83 3.68 7.05
N LEU A 53 -10.52 3.61 7.23
CA LEU A 53 -9.61 3.06 6.23
C LEU A 53 -9.93 1.58 6.00
N GLU A 54 -9.94 0.75 7.05
CA GLU A 54 -10.22 -0.69 6.95
C GLU A 54 -11.55 -1.00 6.25
N LYS A 55 -12.58 -0.16 6.44
CA LYS A 55 -13.88 -0.33 5.78
C LYS A 55 -13.91 0.07 4.31
N ASN A 56 -13.05 1.00 3.89
CA ASN A 56 -13.13 1.61 2.55
C ASN A 56 -11.96 1.21 1.65
N TYR A 57 -10.90 0.60 2.20
CA TYR A 57 -9.67 0.39 1.45
C TYR A 57 -9.85 -0.57 0.27
N ASP A 58 -10.68 -1.61 0.41
CA ASP A 58 -11.04 -2.49 -0.71
C ASP A 58 -11.65 -1.72 -1.88
N LYS A 59 -12.47 -0.70 -1.58
CA LYS A 59 -13.04 0.18 -2.60
C LYS A 59 -11.97 1.10 -3.19
N GLU A 60 -11.10 1.69 -2.37
CA GLU A 60 -9.97 2.49 -2.85
C GLU A 60 -9.09 1.67 -3.82
N LEU A 61 -8.78 0.40 -3.50
CA LEU A 61 -8.03 -0.50 -4.37
C LEU A 61 -8.78 -0.89 -5.66
N SER A 62 -10.09 -1.14 -5.57
CA SER A 62 -10.93 -1.39 -6.75
C SER A 62 -10.94 -0.20 -7.70
N ASP A 63 -11.10 1.01 -7.15
CA ASP A 63 -11.12 2.25 -7.93
C ASP A 63 -9.75 2.52 -8.57
N LEU A 64 -8.67 2.17 -7.86
CA LEU A 64 -7.30 2.22 -8.39
C LEU A 64 -7.11 1.24 -9.57
N SER A 65 -7.53 -0.01 -9.43
CA SER A 65 -7.47 -1.04 -10.51
C SER A 65 -8.20 -0.59 -11.77
N LYS A 66 -9.44 -0.11 -11.62
CA LYS A 66 -10.29 0.31 -12.76
C LYS A 66 -9.74 1.49 -13.54
N ASN A 67 -9.03 2.39 -12.86
CA ASN A 67 -8.53 3.63 -13.47
C ASN A 67 -7.11 3.48 -14.06
N GLY A 68 -6.35 2.46 -13.64
CA GLY A 68 -4.94 2.31 -14.01
C GLY A 68 -4.61 1.08 -14.86
N CYS A 69 -4.96 -0.12 -14.38
CA CYS A 69 -4.36 -1.37 -14.88
C CYS A 69 -5.37 -2.43 -15.36
N LEU A 70 -6.64 -2.38 -14.91
CA LEU A 70 -7.66 -3.43 -15.12
C LEU A 70 -7.21 -4.83 -14.65
N ASP A 71 -6.21 -4.88 -13.78
CA ASP A 71 -5.56 -6.10 -13.30
C ASP A 71 -5.87 -6.33 -11.83
N ASP A 72 -5.59 -7.55 -11.37
CA ASP A 72 -5.76 -7.94 -9.97
C ASP A 72 -4.74 -7.20 -9.09
N ILE A 73 -5.24 -6.44 -8.13
CA ILE A 73 -4.43 -5.67 -7.19
C ILE A 73 -4.40 -6.37 -5.85
N SER A 74 -3.21 -6.47 -5.27
CA SER A 74 -3.02 -6.90 -3.90
C SER A 74 -1.94 -6.07 -3.22
N ILE A 75 -2.19 -5.68 -1.98
CA ILE A 75 -1.23 -4.99 -1.13
C ILE A 75 -1.38 -5.46 0.32
N ILE A 76 -0.26 -5.66 1.01
CA ILE A 76 -0.18 -6.11 2.39
C ILE A 76 0.74 -5.16 3.15
N PHE A 77 0.25 -4.67 4.28
CA PHE A 77 1.02 -3.87 5.24
C PHE A 77 1.37 -4.74 6.45
N VAL A 78 2.67 -4.94 6.69
CA VAL A 78 3.19 -5.67 7.84
C VAL A 78 3.88 -4.66 8.75
N ASN A 79 3.25 -4.35 9.88
CA ASN A 79 3.86 -3.53 10.91
C ASN A 79 4.80 -4.41 11.75
N VAL A 80 6.09 -4.10 11.72
CA VAL A 80 7.10 -4.81 12.51
C VAL A 80 7.17 -4.08 13.84
N LEU A 81 6.34 -4.53 14.79
CA LEU A 81 6.49 -4.16 16.19
C LEU A 81 7.81 -4.77 16.68
N LEU A 82 8.82 -3.92 16.90
CA LEU A 82 10.00 -4.23 17.70
C LEU A 82 9.67 -4.00 19.18
#